data_AF-A0A4Y2X5J0-F1
#
_entry.id   AF-A0A4Y2X5J0-F1
#
_cell.length_a   1.000
_cell.length_b   1.000
_cell.length_c   1.000
_cell.angle_alpha   90.00
_cell.angle_beta   90.00
_cell.angle_gamma   90.00
#
_symmetry.space_group_name_H-M   'P 1'
#
loop_
_entity.id
_entity.type
_entity.pdbx_description
1 polymer ?
#
loop_
_entity_poly.entity_id
_entity_poly.type
_entity_poly.pdbx_seq_one_letter_code
_entity_poly.pdbx_strand_id
1 'polypeptide(L)'
;METFENQVIGYDGLVEWPPRSPNLTPLDFFLWGHIKEQVYATPQPTLQDLRRRITDACASVTPSMLHNVQREIQNKVQMCILDNGEHFEQYK
;
A
#
# COMPACT_ATOMS: atom_id res chain seq x y z
N MET A 1 -3.21 -9.14 -24.22
CA MET A 1 -3.40 -9.37 -22.77
C MET A 1 -2.01 -9.45 -22.19
N GLU A 2 -1.54 -8.36 -21.59
CA GLU A 2 -0.23 -8.33 -20.94
C GLU A 2 -0.31 -9.15 -19.64
N THR A 3 0.44 -10.24 -19.61
CA THR A 3 0.64 -11.05 -18.40
C THR A 3 1.66 -10.34 -17.53
N PHE A 4 1.23 -9.82 -16.37
CA PHE A 4 2.13 -9.30 -15.34
C PHE A 4 3.01 -10.43 -14.82
N GLU A 5 4.25 -10.47 -15.31
CA GLU A 5 5.28 -11.48 -15.03
C GLU A 5 5.60 -11.59 -13.54
N ASN A 6 4.95 -12.50 -12.82
CA ASN A 6 5.30 -12.88 -11.45
C ASN A 6 5.31 -11.75 -10.38
N GLN A 7 4.66 -10.61 -10.66
CA GLN A 7 4.60 -9.44 -9.77
C GLN A 7 3.34 -9.42 -8.88
N VAL A 8 2.74 -10.57 -8.62
CA VAL A 8 1.53 -10.66 -7.78
C VAL A 8 1.95 -10.75 -6.32
N ILE A 9 1.56 -9.75 -5.52
CA ILE A 9 1.78 -9.72 -4.07
C ILE A 9 0.60 -10.44 -3.41
N GLY A 10 0.81 -11.65 -2.90
CA GLY A 10 -0.22 -12.45 -2.26
C GLY A 10 0.34 -13.58 -1.39
N TYR A 11 -0.52 -14.14 -0.53
CA TYR A 11 -0.22 -15.23 0.41
C TYR A 11 -0.12 -16.61 -0.29
N ASP A 12 0.58 -16.66 -1.43
CA ASP A 12 1.03 -17.87 -2.17
C ASP A 12 1.84 -17.48 -3.43
N GLY A 13 2.38 -16.24 -3.47
CA GLY A 13 3.21 -15.79 -4.58
C GLY A 13 4.62 -16.40 -4.51
N LEU A 14 5.34 -16.40 -5.63
CA LEU A 14 6.74 -16.86 -5.73
C LEU A 14 7.73 -16.18 -4.74
N VAL A 15 7.28 -15.17 -4.00
CA VAL A 15 8.05 -14.42 -3.01
C VAL A 15 7.48 -14.72 -1.62
N GLU A 16 8.20 -15.53 -0.85
CA GLU A 16 7.94 -15.70 0.58
C GLU A 16 8.20 -14.39 1.31
N TRP A 17 7.18 -13.85 2.00
CA TRP A 17 7.32 -12.64 2.80
C TRP A 17 7.62 -12.99 4.27
N PRO A 18 8.58 -12.29 4.91
CA PRO A 18 8.86 -12.53 6.32
C PRO A 18 7.67 -12.15 7.21
N PRO A 19 7.38 -12.94 8.26
CA PRO A 19 6.25 -12.71 9.15
C PRO A 19 6.38 -11.35 9.86
N ARG A 20 5.27 -10.59 9.95
CA ARG A 20 5.18 -9.25 10.57
C ARG A 20 5.92 -8.13 9.82
N SER A 21 5.65 -8.01 8.52
CA SER A 21 6.17 -6.92 7.68
C SER A 21 5.07 -5.97 7.17
N PRO A 22 4.30 -5.27 8.04
CA PRO A 22 3.31 -4.29 7.60
C PRO A 22 3.97 -3.14 6.80
N ASN A 23 5.28 -2.93 6.99
CA ASN A 23 6.07 -2.01 6.19
C ASN A 23 6.23 -2.42 4.73
N LEU A 24 6.00 -3.69 4.37
CA LEU A 24 6.17 -4.22 3.02
C LEU A 24 4.85 -4.40 2.27
N THR A 25 3.71 -4.21 2.95
CA THR A 25 2.39 -4.33 2.33
C THR A 25 1.91 -2.95 1.87
N PRO A 26 1.76 -2.72 0.55
CA PRO A 26 1.35 -1.41 0.00
C PRO A 26 -0.02 -0.94 0.49
N LEU A 27 -0.88 -1.90 0.83
CA LEU A 27 -2.19 -1.62 1.40
C LEU A 27 -2.06 -0.94 2.76
N ASP A 28 -1.14 -1.41 3.61
CA ASP A 28 -1.01 -0.96 4.98
C ASP A 28 -0.27 0.38 5.09
N PHE A 29 0.85 0.54 4.38
CA PHE A 29 1.65 1.78 4.49
C PHE A 29 1.14 2.94 3.61
N PHE A 30 0.34 2.65 2.57
CA PHE A 30 -0.13 3.67 1.64
C PHE A 30 -1.66 3.69 1.53
N LEU A 31 -2.28 2.64 0.99
CA LEU A 31 -3.67 2.73 0.53
C LEU A 31 -4.64 3.04 1.68
N TRP A 32 -4.48 2.36 2.81
CA TRP A 32 -5.36 2.56 3.95
C TRP A 32 -5.20 3.94 4.57
N GLY A 33 -3.98 4.48 4.61
CA GLY A 33 -3.72 5.86 5.02
C GLY A 33 -4.42 6.87 4.11
N HIS A 34 -4.19 6.75 2.80
CA HIS A 34 -4.77 7.62 1.76
C HIS A 34 -6.31 7.60 1.77
N ILE A 35 -6.93 6.42 1.84
CA ILE A 35 -8.39 6.30 1.88
C ILE A 35 -8.93 6.94 3.16
N LYS A 36 -8.33 6.67 4.32
CA LYS A 36 -8.79 7.24 5.59
C LYS A 36 -8.72 8.77 5.59
N GLU A 37 -7.63 9.35 5.09
CA GLU A 37 -7.48 10.80 5.00
C GLU A 37 -8.62 11.44 4.21
N GLN A 38 -9.01 10.87 3.07
CA GLN A 38 -10.10 11.42 2.26
C GLN A 38 -11.49 11.14 2.83
N VAL A 39 -11.73 9.91 3.29
CA VAL A 39 -13.02 9.49 3.81
C VAL A 39 -13.38 10.32 5.06
N TYR A 40 -12.41 10.49 5.97
CA TYR A 40 -12.61 11.18 7.25
C TYR A 40 -12.28 12.68 7.23
N ALA A 41 -11.90 13.26 6.07
CA ALA A 41 -11.64 14.70 5.95
C ALA A 41 -12.81 15.58 6.39
N THR A 42 -14.05 15.10 6.24
CA THR A 42 -15.25 15.78 6.72
C THR A 42 -16.22 14.79 7.35
N PRO A 43 -17.04 15.20 8.34
CA PRO A 43 -18.10 14.34 8.88
C PRO A 43 -19.05 13.86 7.78
N GLN A 44 -19.52 12.63 7.94
CA GLN A 44 -20.43 11.99 7.00
C GLN A 44 -21.76 11.71 7.70
N PRO A 45 -22.90 12.17 7.14
CA PRO A 45 -24.19 12.00 7.80
C PRO A 45 -24.81 10.62 7.55
N THR A 46 -24.40 9.91 6.49
CA THR A 46 -25.04 8.64 6.11
C THR A 46 -24.05 7.57 5.66
N LEU A 47 -24.49 6.30 5.74
CA LEU A 47 -23.76 5.15 5.21
C LEU A 47 -23.56 5.23 3.68
N GLN A 48 -24.51 5.83 2.96
CA GLN A 48 -24.41 6.00 1.51
C GLN A 48 -23.28 6.97 1.16
N ASP A 49 -23.15 8.07 1.91
CA ASP A 49 -22.04 9.02 1.74
C ASP A 49 -20.70 8.36 2.04
N LEU A 50 -20.62 7.53 3.09
CA LEU A 50 -19.41 6.77 3.41
C LEU A 50 -19.00 5.86 2.24
N ARG A 51 -19.94 5.08 1.70
CA ARG A 51 -19.67 4.20 0.55
C ARG A 51 -19.20 4.99 -0.68
N ARG A 52 -19.87 6.11 -0.98
CA ARG A 52 -19.48 6.96 -2.12
C ARG A 52 -18.05 7.48 -1.94
N ARG A 53 -17.71 8.01 -0.77
CA ARG A 53 -16.36 8.54 -0.52
C ARG A 53 -15.27 7.48 -0.54
N ILE A 54 -15.54 6.26 -0.07
CA ILE A 54 -14.57 5.16 -0.22
C ILE A 54 -14.30 4.90 -1.71
N THR A 55 -15.35 4.81 -2.52
CA THR A 55 -15.21 4.62 -3.98
C THR A 55 -14.46 5.78 -4.63
N ASP A 56 -14.81 7.03 -4.30
CA ASP A 56 -14.14 8.23 -4.82
C ASP A 56 -12.67 8.28 -4.41
N ALA A 57 -12.36 7.93 -3.16
CA ALA A 57 -10.98 7.88 -2.65
C ALA A 57 -10.16 6.80 -3.37
N CYS A 58 -10.73 5.62 -3.63
CA CYS A 58 -10.10 4.61 -4.47
C CYS A 58 -9.86 5.11 -5.90
N ALA A 59 -10.85 5.79 -6.50
CA ALA A 59 -10.75 6.33 -7.86
C ALA A 59 -9.75 7.50 -7.97
N SER A 60 -9.49 8.20 -6.85
CA SER A 60 -8.50 9.29 -6.80
C SER A 60 -7.04 8.81 -6.85
N VAL A 61 -6.79 7.50 -6.67
CA VAL A 61 -5.44 6.95 -6.71
C VAL A 61 -4.90 7.05 -8.15
N THR A 62 -3.91 7.90 -8.34
CA THR A 62 -3.33 8.15 -9.66
C THR A 62 -2.23 7.14 -10.00
N PRO A 63 -1.94 6.92 -11.31
CA PRO A 63 -0.80 6.11 -11.72
C PRO A 63 0.54 6.59 -11.13
N SER A 64 0.72 7.91 -10.98
CA SER A 64 1.94 8.48 -10.38
C SER A 64 2.11 8.10 -8.91
N MET A 65 1.00 8.02 -8.15
CA MET A 65 1.04 7.54 -6.76
C MET A 65 1.43 6.06 -6.70
N LEU A 66 0.89 5.24 -7.61
CA LEU A 66 1.24 3.82 -7.70
C LEU A 66 2.72 3.61 -8.08
N HIS A 67 3.26 4.42 -8.99
CA HIS A 67 4.69 4.39 -9.30
C HIS A 67 5.55 4.77 -8.09
N ASN A 68 5.12 5.73 -7.27
CA ASN A 68 5.82 6.08 -6.05
C ASN A 68 5.79 4.92 -5.04
N VAL A 69 4.63 4.29 -4.85
CA VAL A 69 4.47 3.10 -4.01
C VAL A 69 5.39 1.97 -4.46
N GLN A 70 5.46 1.70 -5.76
CA GLN A 70 6.37 0.70 -6.32
C GLN A 70 7.83 0.98 -5.96
N ARG A 71 8.27 2.24 -6.09
CA ARG A 71 9.62 2.66 -5.71
C ARG A 71 9.87 2.49 -4.22
N GLU A 72 8.91 2.85 -3.38
CA GLU A 72 9.01 2.68 -1.93
C GLU A 72 9.13 1.20 -1.54
N ILE A 73 8.38 0.29 -2.18
CA ILE A 73 8.54 -1.15 -1.96
C ILE A 73 9.96 -1.59 -2.30
N GLN A 74 10.50 -1.18 -3.45
CA GLN A 74 11.87 -1.52 -3.85
C GLN A 74 12.89 -1.02 -2.83
N ASN A 75 12.76 0.22 -2.38
CA ASN A 75 13.62 0.80 -1.34
C ASN A 75 13.53 0.01 -0.03
N LYS A 76 12.31 -0.31 0.42
CA LYS A 76 12.07 -1.06 1.66
C LYS A 76 12.63 -2.48 1.58
N VAL A 77 12.47 -3.17 0.46
CA VAL A 77 13.07 -4.49 0.24
C VAL A 77 14.59 -4.41 0.30
N GLN A 78 15.19 -3.40 -0.35
CA GLN A 78 16.64 -3.19 -0.28
C GLN A 78 17.13 -2.92 1.15
N MET A 79 16.39 -2.12 1.92
CA MET A 79 16.70 -1.87 3.33
C MET A 79 16.60 -3.15 4.17
N CYS A 80 15.57 -3.98 3.96
CA CYS A 80 15.46 -5.30 4.62
C CYS A 80 16.72 -6.16 4.36
N ILE A 81 17.21 -6.17 3.12
CA ILE A 81 18.38 -6.96 2.73
C ILE A 81 19.63 -6.44 3.45
N LEU A 82 19.81 -5.11 3.50
CA LEU A 82 20.95 -4.48 4.17
C LEU A 82 20.95 -4.72 5.69
N ASP A 83 19.77 -4.77 6.29
CA ASP A 83 19.57 -4.99 7.73
C ASP A 83 19.46 -6.48 8.10
N ASN A 84 19.84 -7.38 7.18
CA ASN A 84 19.78 -8.84 7.36
C ASN A 84 18.40 -9.36 7.83
N GLY A 85 17.33 -8.68 7.43
CA GLY A 85 15.94 -9.01 7.78
C GLY A 85 15.45 -8.47 9.12
N GLU A 86 16.20 -7.60 9.81
CA GLU A 86 15.74 -6.94 11.03
C GLU A 86 14.74 -5.79 10.75
N HIS A 87 14.05 -5.35 11.81
CA HIS A 87 13.03 -4.31 11.74
C HIS A 87 13.71 -2.93 11.63
N PHE A 88 13.48 -2.23 10.53
CA PHE A 88 13.91 -0.84 10.37
C PHE A 88 12.72 0.13 10.41
N GLU A 89 12.87 1.22 11.16
CA GLU A 89 11.98 2.38 11.12
C GLU A 89 12.44 3.33 10.02
N GLN A 90 11.59 3.62 9.04
CA GLN A 90 11.81 4.74 8.12
C GLN A 90 11.41 6.04 8.82
N TYR A 91 12.39 6.76 9.36
CA TYR A 91 12.19 8.14 9.77
C TYR A 91 11.94 9.00 8.53
N LYS A 92 10.86 9.79 8.56
CA LYS A 92 10.51 10.78 7.56
C LYS A 92 10.84 12.18 8.05
#